data_AF-A0A7N2N685-F1
#
_entry.id   AF-A0A7N2N685-F1
#
_cell.length_a   1.000
_cell.length_b   1.000
_cell.length_c   1.000
_cell.angle_alpha   90.00
_cell.angle_beta   90.00
_cell.angle_gamma   90.00
#
_symmetry.space_group_name_H-M   'P 1'
#
loop_
_entity.id
_entity.type
_entity.pdbx_description
1 polymer ?
#
loop_
_entity_poly.entity_id
_entity_poly.type
_entity_poly.pdbx_seq_one_letter_code
_entity_poly.pdbx_strand_id
1 'polypeptide(L)'
;MDLQRGLPLLFQQYKALFQKNFLLAKRNKKSTLVQLFAPFIFVFLLFCIQKGSKRNHAEVTDPKAAVSFPIPPCERKAHIRKPCFDFVWSGNGSATINTIVTAIMNNNPGRQIPLNKVKAFRTQDDVDAWLLSNPRRCPGALHFVVRNKTVISYGVQTNLTSITNREDRTFKFQIPLQLAAEREIARSLIGDPNFSWIVGLKEFAHPRMEFSSSLDAMIPPFFLAAVMFGFVFQMGSLVTEKELKLRQAMTMMGLYDSAYWLSWLTWEGILTTLSSLLTVLFGMLFRFDIFLKNSFAVVFLLFFLFQINMGI
;
A
#
# COMPACT_ATOMS: atom_id res chain seq x y z
N MET A 1 57.80 -11.39 -36.81
CA MET A 1 56.57 -11.08 -36.03
C MET A 1 56.62 -9.59 -35.76
N ASP A 2 55.86 -8.79 -36.50
CA ASP A 2 55.82 -7.35 -36.28
C ASP A 2 55.04 -7.04 -35.00
N LEU A 3 55.69 -6.36 -34.07
CA LEU A 3 55.07 -5.89 -32.83
C LEU A 3 54.06 -4.79 -33.18
N GLN A 4 52.76 -5.09 -33.04
CA GLN A 4 51.70 -4.10 -33.19
C GLN A 4 51.84 -3.01 -32.11
N ARG A 5 51.69 -1.74 -32.48
CA ARG A 5 51.78 -0.58 -31.58
C ARG A 5 50.63 0.39 -31.83
N GLY A 6 50.21 1.14 -30.81
CA GLY A 6 49.15 2.15 -30.93
C GLY A 6 47.74 1.54 -31.06
N LEU A 7 46.92 2.08 -31.97
CA LEU A 7 45.51 1.68 -32.17
C LEU A 7 45.31 0.19 -32.51
N PRO A 8 46.12 -0.44 -33.40
CA PRO A 8 46.02 -1.88 -33.67
C PRO A 8 46.19 -2.74 -32.42
N LEU A 9 47.16 -2.39 -31.56
CA LEU A 9 47.39 -3.09 -30.30
C LEU A 9 46.21 -2.91 -29.33
N LEU A 10 45.65 -1.70 -29.24
CA LEU A 10 44.46 -1.44 -28.43
C LEU A 10 43.27 -2.28 -28.89
N PHE A 11 43.01 -2.37 -30.19
CA PHE A 11 41.93 -3.19 -30.73
C PHE A 11 42.15 -4.69 -30.48
N GLN A 12 43.39 -5.18 -30.63
CA GLN A 12 43.76 -6.56 -30.31
C GLN A 12 43.49 -6.88 -28.83
N GLN A 13 43.94 -6.00 -27.93
CA GLN A 13 43.73 -6.13 -26.48
C GLN A 13 42.23 -6.08 -26.12
N TYR A 14 41.49 -5.11 -26.67
CA TYR A 14 40.03 -5.00 -26.48
C TYR A 14 39.30 -6.28 -26.90
N LYS A 15 39.61 -6.82 -28.09
CA LYS A 15 38.97 -8.04 -28.59
C LYS A 15 39.27 -9.24 -27.70
N ALA A 16 40.50 -9.38 -27.22
CA ALA A 16 40.88 -10.45 -26.31
C ALA A 16 40.14 -10.36 -24.96
N LEU A 17 40.03 -9.16 -24.39
CA LEU A 17 39.29 -8.92 -23.15
C LEU A 17 37.78 -9.13 -23.32
N PHE A 18 37.22 -8.71 -24.45
CA PHE A 18 35.81 -8.92 -24.74
C PHE A 18 35.51 -10.42 -24.85
N GLN A 19 36.39 -11.18 -25.51
CA GLN A 19 36.29 -12.64 -25.57
C GLN A 19 36.47 -13.29 -24.18
N LYS A 20 37.36 -12.75 -23.33
CA LYS A 20 37.49 -13.16 -21.93
C LYS A 20 36.15 -12.99 -21.19
N ASN A 21 35.52 -11.83 -21.29
CA ASN A 21 34.26 -11.53 -20.60
C ASN A 21 33.12 -12.46 -21.10
N PHE A 22 33.04 -12.69 -22.41
CA PHE A 22 32.10 -13.65 -22.98
C PHE A 22 32.32 -15.09 -22.48
N LEU A 23 33.57 -15.55 -22.45
CA LEU A 23 33.91 -16.88 -21.94
C LEU A 23 33.63 -17.00 -20.44
N LEU A 24 33.89 -15.95 -19.65
CA LEU A 24 33.56 -15.90 -18.23
C LEU A 24 32.05 -16.01 -18.01
N ALA A 25 31.24 -15.26 -18.76
CA ALA A 25 29.78 -15.36 -18.69
C ALA A 25 29.26 -16.72 -19.13
N LYS A 26 29.90 -17.35 -20.12
CA LYS A 26 29.60 -18.73 -20.56
C LYS A 26 30.02 -19.78 -19.54
N ARG A 27 31.11 -19.54 -18.78
CA ARG A 27 31.56 -20.44 -17.72
C ARG A 27 30.66 -20.31 -16.48
N ASN A 28 30.29 -19.09 -16.12
CA ASN A 28 29.41 -18.80 -14.99
C ASN A 28 27.93 -18.71 -15.41
N LYS A 29 27.42 -19.76 -16.08
CA LYS A 29 26.06 -19.77 -16.65
C LYS A 29 24.98 -19.48 -15.62
N LYS A 30 25.15 -19.94 -14.38
CA LYS A 30 24.19 -19.73 -13.29
C LYS A 30 24.03 -18.24 -13.00
N SER A 31 25.13 -17.51 -12.83
CA SER A 31 25.13 -16.07 -12.58
C SER A 31 24.48 -15.30 -13.73
N THR A 32 24.91 -15.58 -14.97
CA THR A 32 24.39 -14.90 -16.17
C THR A 32 22.90 -15.20 -16.39
N LEU A 33 22.45 -16.44 -16.12
CA LEU A 33 21.05 -16.82 -16.24
C LEU A 33 20.20 -16.13 -15.17
N VAL A 34 20.64 -16.11 -13.91
CA VAL A 34 19.91 -15.41 -12.84
C VAL A 34 19.84 -13.92 -13.13
N GLN A 35 20.91 -13.29 -13.62
CA GLN A 35 20.91 -11.88 -14.01
C GLN A 35 19.87 -11.57 -15.12
N LEU A 36 19.75 -12.42 -16.14
CA LEU A 36 18.82 -12.19 -17.26
C LEU A 36 17.37 -12.63 -16.95
N PHE A 37 17.18 -13.65 -16.11
CA PHE A 37 15.85 -14.18 -15.76
C PHE A 37 15.30 -13.70 -14.41
N ALA A 38 16.07 -12.98 -13.59
CA ALA A 38 15.54 -12.35 -12.38
C ALA A 38 14.29 -11.50 -12.66
N PRO A 39 14.24 -10.67 -13.73
CA PRO A 39 13.02 -9.95 -14.09
C PRO A 39 11.81 -10.86 -14.28
N PHE A 40 11.96 -12.03 -14.88
CA PHE A 40 10.86 -12.98 -15.03
C PHE A 40 10.29 -13.41 -13.67
N ILE A 41 11.15 -13.76 -12.72
CA ILE A 41 10.74 -14.25 -11.39
C ILE A 41 9.96 -13.18 -10.63
N PHE A 42 10.49 -11.96 -10.57
CA PHE A 42 9.84 -10.86 -9.85
C PHE A 42 8.55 -10.39 -10.51
N VAL A 43 8.52 -10.31 -11.84
CA VAL A 43 7.31 -9.97 -12.59
C VAL A 43 6.25 -11.06 -12.44
N PHE A 44 6.65 -12.33 -12.42
CA PHE A 44 5.74 -13.45 -12.15
C PHE A 44 5.19 -13.42 -10.72
N LEU A 45 6.03 -13.14 -9.72
CA LEU A 45 5.58 -12.96 -8.33
C LEU A 45 4.59 -11.81 -8.21
N LEU A 46 4.86 -10.66 -8.81
CA LEU A 46 3.92 -9.54 -8.89
C LEU A 46 2.59 -9.96 -9.52
N PHE A 47 2.64 -10.73 -10.61
CA PHE A 47 1.43 -11.23 -11.28
C PHE A 47 0.61 -12.14 -10.36
N CYS A 48 1.26 -13.04 -9.62
CA CYS A 48 0.59 -13.89 -8.63
C CYS A 48 -0.07 -13.06 -7.53
N ILE A 49 0.62 -12.04 -7.00
CA ILE A 49 0.09 -11.14 -5.97
C ILE A 49 -1.12 -10.36 -6.50
N GLN A 50 -1.01 -9.78 -7.71
CA GLN A 50 -2.11 -9.04 -8.32
C GLN A 50 -3.33 -9.93 -8.55
N LYS A 51 -3.13 -11.18 -9.00
CA LYS A 51 -4.22 -12.13 -9.20
C LYS A 51 -4.85 -12.59 -7.87
N GLY A 52 -4.06 -12.75 -6.82
CA GLY A 52 -4.52 -13.15 -5.48
C GLY A 52 -5.24 -12.04 -4.71
N SER A 53 -4.96 -10.77 -5.02
CA SER A 53 -5.46 -9.61 -4.28
C SER A 53 -6.64 -8.88 -4.94
N LYS A 54 -7.28 -9.45 -5.98
CA LYS A 54 -8.47 -8.85 -6.61
C LYS A 54 -9.68 -8.83 -5.67
N ARG A 55 -9.74 -7.82 -4.79
CA ARG A 55 -11.00 -7.37 -4.17
C ARG A 55 -11.67 -6.42 -5.14
N ASN A 56 -12.52 -6.97 -5.99
CA ASN A 56 -13.34 -6.18 -6.90
C ASN A 56 -14.50 -5.58 -6.10
N HIS A 57 -14.56 -4.25 -5.97
CA HIS A 57 -15.85 -3.63 -5.71
C HIS A 57 -16.65 -3.67 -7.01
N ALA A 58 -17.91 -4.11 -6.94
CA ALA A 58 -18.77 -4.12 -8.11
C ALA A 58 -18.95 -2.70 -8.64
N GLU A 59 -19.19 -2.58 -9.94
CA GLU A 59 -19.73 -1.35 -10.50
C GLU A 59 -21.14 -1.15 -9.95
N VAL A 60 -21.41 0.05 -9.42
CA VAL A 60 -22.71 0.38 -8.82
C VAL A 60 -23.27 1.58 -9.56
N THR A 61 -24.15 1.31 -10.52
CA THR A 61 -24.81 2.34 -11.34
C THR A 61 -26.06 2.92 -10.67
N ASP A 62 -26.77 2.11 -9.88
CA ASP A 62 -27.93 2.55 -9.09
C ASP A 62 -27.89 1.96 -7.67
N PRO A 63 -27.23 2.64 -6.71
CA PRO A 63 -27.18 2.18 -5.33
C PRO A 63 -28.57 2.29 -4.68
N LYS A 64 -28.98 1.25 -3.94
CA LYS A 64 -30.22 1.29 -3.16
C LYS A 64 -30.03 2.19 -1.95
N ALA A 65 -31.02 3.03 -1.66
CA ALA A 65 -31.00 3.84 -0.45
C ALA A 65 -31.04 2.93 0.80
N ALA A 66 -30.09 3.13 1.70
CA ALA A 66 -30.10 2.54 3.02
C ALA A 66 -30.96 3.42 3.94
N VAL A 67 -32.00 2.83 4.52
CA VAL A 67 -33.07 3.54 5.26
C VAL A 67 -32.99 3.26 6.77
N SER A 68 -32.20 2.27 7.18
CA SER A 68 -32.06 1.87 8.58
C SER A 68 -30.59 1.75 8.96
N PHE A 69 -30.19 2.52 9.97
CA PHE A 69 -28.82 2.60 10.48
C PHE A 69 -28.80 2.25 11.97
N PRO A 70 -28.97 0.97 12.35
CA PRO A 70 -28.88 0.57 13.74
C PRO A 70 -27.44 0.67 14.25
N ILE A 71 -27.26 1.02 15.53
CA ILE A 71 -25.95 0.94 16.18
C ILE A 71 -25.59 -0.56 16.31
N PRO A 72 -24.59 -1.06 15.57
CA PRO A 72 -24.25 -2.48 15.58
C PRO A 72 -23.57 -2.87 16.90
N PRO A 73 -23.67 -4.15 17.31
CA PRO A 73 -22.91 -4.63 18.46
C PRO A 73 -21.41 -4.51 18.19
N CYS A 74 -20.64 -4.13 19.21
CA CYS A 74 -19.20 -3.91 19.10
C CYS A 74 -18.43 -5.14 18.60
N GLU A 75 -18.93 -6.35 18.87
CA GLU A 75 -18.37 -7.61 18.37
C GLU A 75 -18.35 -7.73 16.84
N ARG A 76 -19.20 -6.99 16.13
CA ARG A 76 -19.20 -6.97 14.66
C ARG A 76 -18.08 -6.12 14.06
N LYS A 77 -17.33 -5.36 14.87
CA LYS A 77 -16.15 -4.61 14.41
C LYS A 77 -14.96 -5.57 14.29
N ALA A 78 -14.29 -5.56 13.14
CA ALA A 78 -13.09 -6.37 12.94
C ALA A 78 -12.00 -5.98 13.95
N HIS A 79 -11.34 -6.98 14.54
CA HIS A 79 -10.22 -6.80 15.49
C HIS A 79 -10.55 -6.02 16.78
N ILE A 80 -11.81 -6.05 17.25
CA ILE A 80 -12.19 -5.48 18.55
C ILE A 80 -11.63 -6.31 19.72
N ARG A 81 -11.17 -5.66 20.79
CA ARG A 81 -10.72 -6.29 22.04
C ARG A 81 -11.89 -6.40 23.01
N LYS A 82 -12.13 -7.60 23.54
CA LYS A 82 -13.11 -7.85 24.61
C LYS A 82 -12.52 -7.52 26.00
N PRO A 83 -13.30 -6.99 26.95
CA PRO A 83 -14.69 -6.53 26.79
C PRO A 83 -14.77 -5.26 25.92
N CYS A 84 -15.84 -5.15 25.12
CA CYS A 84 -16.09 -4.04 24.22
C CYS A 84 -17.42 -3.34 24.51
N PHE A 85 -17.49 -2.07 24.12
CA PHE A 85 -18.65 -1.19 24.26
C PHE A 85 -19.17 -0.80 22.88
N ASP A 86 -20.50 -0.74 22.73
CA ASP A 86 -21.18 -0.37 21.48
C ASP A 86 -20.98 1.11 21.18
N PHE A 87 -21.07 1.95 22.21
CA PHE A 87 -20.62 3.33 22.20
C PHE A 87 -20.31 3.80 23.62
N VAL A 88 -19.56 4.88 23.73
CA VAL A 88 -19.35 5.59 25.00
C VAL A 88 -19.85 7.02 24.87
N TRP A 89 -20.07 7.72 25.98
CA TRP A 89 -20.59 9.08 25.91
C TRP A 89 -20.12 9.96 27.06
N SER A 90 -20.08 11.27 26.83
CA SER A 90 -19.78 12.29 27.84
C SER A 90 -20.97 13.22 28.09
N GLY A 91 -21.01 13.83 29.27
CA GLY A 91 -22.10 14.73 29.69
C GLY A 91 -23.01 14.14 30.77
N ASN A 92 -22.54 13.13 31.52
CA ASN A 92 -23.33 12.43 32.54
C ASN A 92 -23.80 13.32 33.71
N GLY A 93 -23.26 14.55 33.83
CA GLY A 93 -23.74 15.51 34.82
C GLY A 93 -25.19 15.99 34.60
N SER A 94 -25.76 15.80 33.40
CA SER A 94 -27.13 16.22 33.09
C SER A 94 -28.12 15.07 33.15
N ALA A 95 -29.20 15.24 33.92
CA ALA A 95 -30.32 14.30 33.94
C ALA A 95 -30.99 14.18 32.55
N THR A 96 -31.08 15.28 31.80
CA THR A 96 -31.64 15.29 30.44
C THR A 96 -30.83 14.41 29.50
N ILE A 97 -29.50 14.50 29.54
CA ILE A 97 -28.62 13.67 28.69
C ILE A 97 -28.76 12.19 29.07
N ASN A 98 -28.85 11.87 30.36
CA ASN A 98 -29.10 10.49 30.81
C ASN A 98 -30.39 9.91 30.25
N THR A 99 -31.49 10.69 30.25
CA THR A 99 -32.76 10.28 29.64
C THR A 99 -32.61 10.06 28.13
N ILE A 100 -31.93 10.96 27.43
CA ILE A 100 -31.66 10.86 25.98
C ILE A 100 -30.87 9.58 25.67
N VAL A 101 -29.78 9.31 26.39
CA VAL A 101 -28.96 8.11 26.16
C VAL A 101 -29.73 6.83 26.46
N THR A 102 -30.55 6.83 27.51
CA THR A 102 -31.44 5.70 27.81
C THR A 102 -32.44 5.47 26.68
N ALA A 103 -32.99 6.53 26.11
CA ALA A 103 -33.86 6.45 24.94
C ALA A 103 -33.13 5.94 23.69
N ILE A 104 -31.86 6.36 23.46
CA ILE A 104 -31.01 5.84 22.38
C ILE A 104 -30.86 4.32 22.49
N MET A 105 -30.60 3.83 23.71
CA MET A 105 -30.43 2.40 23.97
C MET A 105 -31.70 1.60 23.73
N ASN A 106 -32.86 2.13 24.16
CA ASN A 106 -34.16 1.47 24.06
C ASN A 106 -34.73 1.49 22.64
N ASN A 107 -34.57 2.61 21.93
CA ASN A 107 -35.15 2.83 20.60
C ASN A 107 -34.20 2.44 19.46
N ASN A 108 -33.09 1.75 19.73
CA ASN A 108 -32.16 1.34 18.69
C ASN A 108 -32.82 0.29 17.77
N PRO A 109 -32.87 0.51 16.44
CA PRO A 109 -33.56 -0.40 15.53
C PRO A 109 -32.98 -1.82 15.58
N GLY A 110 -33.85 -2.83 15.62
CA GLY A 110 -33.47 -4.25 15.55
C GLY A 110 -32.81 -4.85 16.79
N ARG A 111 -32.38 -4.05 17.78
CA ARG A 111 -31.98 -4.55 19.11
C ARG A 111 -31.96 -3.42 20.15
N GLN A 112 -32.35 -3.74 21.37
CA GLN A 112 -32.06 -2.89 22.54
C GLN A 112 -30.57 -3.00 22.91
N ILE A 113 -29.93 -1.87 23.19
CA ILE A 113 -28.53 -1.84 23.61
C ILE A 113 -28.48 -2.05 25.13
N PRO A 114 -27.80 -3.09 25.64
CA PRO A 114 -27.75 -3.35 27.06
C PRO A 114 -26.81 -2.37 27.79
N LEU A 115 -27.10 -2.08 29.06
CA LEU A 115 -26.37 -1.10 29.86
C LEU A 115 -24.88 -1.44 30.01
N ASN A 116 -24.51 -2.71 30.05
CA ASN A 116 -23.12 -3.16 30.12
C ASN A 116 -22.31 -2.87 28.85
N LYS A 117 -22.97 -2.50 27.74
CA LYS A 117 -22.35 -2.14 26.46
C LYS A 117 -22.21 -0.64 26.25
N VAL A 118 -22.62 0.17 27.22
CA VAL A 118 -22.51 1.63 27.17
C VAL A 118 -21.71 2.10 28.38
N LYS A 119 -20.80 3.06 28.17
CA LYS A 119 -20.01 3.65 29.26
C LYS A 119 -20.15 5.17 29.26
N ALA A 120 -20.46 5.72 30.43
CA ALA A 120 -20.65 7.15 30.66
C ALA A 120 -19.38 7.80 31.21
N PHE A 121 -19.15 9.06 30.81
CA PHE A 121 -18.06 9.91 31.26
C PHE A 121 -18.59 11.31 31.61
N ARG A 122 -17.83 12.06 32.42
CA ARG A 122 -18.22 13.42 32.80
C ARG A 122 -17.89 14.40 31.68
N THR A 123 -16.62 14.41 31.24
CA THR A 123 -16.11 15.36 30.24
C THR A 123 -15.70 14.65 28.95
N GLN A 124 -15.47 15.42 27.89
CA GLN A 124 -14.92 14.92 26.63
C GLN A 124 -13.47 14.44 26.82
N ASP A 125 -12.67 15.17 27.61
CA ASP A 125 -11.27 14.81 27.89
C ASP A 125 -11.15 13.45 28.58
N ASP A 126 -12.08 13.11 29.48
CA ASP A 126 -12.13 11.79 30.13
C ASP A 126 -12.35 10.66 29.11
N VAL A 127 -13.16 10.91 28.07
CA VAL A 127 -13.40 9.95 26.99
C VAL A 127 -12.13 9.78 26.17
N ASP A 128 -11.46 10.87 25.83
CA ASP A 128 -10.22 10.85 25.05
C ASP A 128 -9.11 10.08 25.79
N ALA A 129 -8.88 10.39 27.06
CA ALA A 129 -7.93 9.68 27.92
C ALA A 129 -8.28 8.19 28.03
N TRP A 130 -9.57 7.85 28.11
CA TRP A 130 -10.02 6.47 28.16
C TRP A 130 -9.82 5.74 26.83
N LEU A 131 -10.15 6.35 25.70
CA LEU A 131 -9.98 5.75 24.37
C LEU A 131 -8.49 5.52 24.05
N LEU A 132 -7.61 6.43 24.48
CA LEU A 132 -6.16 6.30 24.35
C LEU A 132 -5.61 5.13 25.18
N SER A 133 -6.03 5.01 26.44
CA SER A 133 -5.63 3.90 27.32
C SER A 133 -6.28 2.56 26.96
N ASN A 134 -7.37 2.57 26.18
CA ASN A 134 -8.17 1.39 25.82
C ASN A 134 -8.33 1.24 24.30
N PRO A 135 -7.24 0.98 23.55
CA PRO A 135 -7.31 0.84 22.11
C PRO A 135 -8.20 -0.35 21.72
N ARG A 136 -8.97 -0.17 20.64
CA ARG A 136 -9.85 -1.21 20.06
C ARG A 136 -10.94 -1.75 21.01
N ARG A 137 -11.40 -1.00 22.01
CA ARG A 137 -12.53 -1.41 22.89
C ARG A 137 -13.88 -0.78 22.54
N CYS A 138 -13.90 0.32 21.80
CA CYS A 138 -15.13 1.02 21.43
C CYS A 138 -15.04 1.51 19.97
N PRO A 139 -16.12 1.45 19.16
CA PRO A 139 -16.11 1.99 17.81
C PRO A 139 -16.18 3.53 17.77
N GLY A 140 -16.85 4.18 18.72
CA GLY A 140 -17.00 5.63 18.76
C GLY A 140 -17.63 6.15 20.05
N ALA A 141 -17.67 7.47 20.19
CA ALA A 141 -18.21 8.18 21.33
C ALA A 141 -19.20 9.28 20.93
N LEU A 142 -20.15 9.57 21.81
CA LEU A 142 -21.09 10.69 21.73
C LEU A 142 -20.79 11.70 22.82
N HIS A 143 -20.54 12.95 22.43
CA HIS A 143 -20.31 14.04 23.37
C HIS A 143 -21.53 14.93 23.42
N PHE A 144 -22.20 15.03 24.55
CA PHE A 144 -23.36 15.90 24.70
C PHE A 144 -23.03 17.11 25.57
N VAL A 145 -23.49 18.28 25.14
CA VAL A 145 -23.39 19.53 25.90
C VAL A 145 -24.73 20.24 25.81
N VAL A 146 -25.41 20.38 26.94
CA VAL A 146 -26.63 21.19 27.05
C VAL A 146 -26.21 22.65 27.08
N ARG A 147 -26.56 23.43 26.05
CA ARG A 147 -26.26 24.87 25.99
C ARG A 147 -27.38 25.67 26.63
N ASN A 148 -28.62 25.36 26.27
CA ASN A 148 -29.84 26.00 26.75
C ASN A 148 -30.97 24.95 26.84
N LYS A 149 -32.13 25.32 27.40
CA LYS A 149 -33.32 24.46 27.44
C LYS A 149 -33.80 23.99 26.06
N THR A 150 -33.50 24.75 25.02
CA THR A 150 -33.90 24.50 23.62
C THR A 150 -32.77 24.01 22.72
N VAL A 151 -31.52 24.02 23.20
CA VAL A 151 -30.34 23.73 22.37
C VAL A 151 -29.43 22.74 23.09
N ILE A 152 -29.36 21.54 22.54
CA ILE A 152 -28.43 20.48 22.95
C ILE A 152 -27.45 20.29 21.79
N SER A 153 -26.18 20.61 22.03
CA SER A 153 -25.11 20.33 21.07
C SER A 153 -24.58 18.92 21.29
N TYR A 154 -24.29 18.22 20.19
CA TYR A 154 -23.67 16.91 20.24
C TYR A 154 -22.44 16.85 19.33
N GLY A 155 -21.49 15.97 19.66
CA GLY A 155 -20.33 15.64 18.84
C GLY A 155 -20.19 14.13 18.70
N VAL A 156 -19.79 13.67 17.52
CA VAL A 156 -19.53 12.24 17.26
C VAL A 156 -18.03 12.06 17.07
N GLN A 157 -17.42 11.25 17.92
CA GLN A 157 -16.00 10.90 17.81
C GLN A 157 -15.87 9.45 17.37
N THR A 158 -15.18 9.18 16.26
CA THR A 158 -14.91 7.80 15.84
C THR A 158 -13.55 7.35 16.33
N ASN A 159 -13.46 6.15 16.90
CA ASN A 159 -12.20 5.63 17.40
C ASN A 159 -11.38 5.00 16.24
N LEU A 160 -10.24 5.62 15.95
CA LEU A 160 -9.33 5.30 14.85
C LEU A 160 -8.19 4.32 15.22
N THR A 161 -8.15 3.79 16.45
CA THR A 161 -7.02 2.96 16.96
C THR A 161 -6.68 1.67 16.19
N SER A 162 -7.46 1.27 15.17
CA SER A 162 -7.10 0.16 14.26
C SER A 162 -7.15 0.63 12.81
N ILE A 163 -6.04 0.57 12.08
CA ILE A 163 -5.93 0.95 10.66
C ILE A 163 -6.12 -0.28 9.73
N THR A 164 -6.32 -1.46 10.29
CA THR A 164 -6.08 -2.73 9.57
C THR A 164 -7.14 -3.16 8.54
N ASN A 165 -8.26 -2.45 8.40
CA ASN A 165 -9.18 -2.68 7.28
C ASN A 165 -9.94 -1.38 6.95
N ARG A 166 -10.08 -1.09 5.66
CA ARG A 166 -10.93 -0.03 5.08
C ARG A 166 -12.40 -0.48 5.16
N GLU A 167 -12.86 -0.73 6.38
CA GLU A 167 -14.26 -0.90 6.70
C GLU A 167 -14.91 0.48 6.65
N ASP A 168 -16.08 0.63 6.02
CA ASP A 168 -16.77 1.92 5.90
C ASP A 168 -17.33 2.36 7.26
N ARG A 169 -16.48 3.02 8.04
CA ARG A 169 -16.77 3.47 9.41
C ARG A 169 -17.87 4.52 9.44
N THR A 170 -17.96 5.31 8.37
CA THR A 170 -18.97 6.36 8.21
C THR A 170 -20.36 5.74 8.25
N PHE A 171 -20.65 4.80 7.36
CA PHE A 171 -21.95 4.12 7.31
C PHE A 171 -22.17 3.12 8.44
N LYS A 172 -21.11 2.46 8.91
CA LYS A 172 -21.24 1.42 9.94
C LYS A 172 -21.33 1.94 11.37
N PHE A 173 -20.74 3.10 11.69
CA PHE A 173 -20.65 3.62 13.06
C PHE A 173 -21.00 5.09 13.20
N GLN A 174 -20.45 5.98 12.35
CA GLN A 174 -20.66 7.42 12.51
C GLN A 174 -22.11 7.83 12.26
N ILE A 175 -22.68 7.41 11.13
CA ILE A 175 -24.06 7.70 10.73
C ILE A 175 -25.07 7.12 11.74
N PRO A 176 -25.00 5.84 12.14
CA PRO A 176 -25.89 5.30 13.17
C PRO A 176 -25.87 6.10 14.48
N LEU A 177 -24.69 6.50 14.95
CA LEU A 177 -24.55 7.27 16.19
C LEU A 177 -25.12 8.68 16.04
N GLN A 178 -24.85 9.34 14.92
CA GLN A 178 -25.37 10.66 14.62
C GLN A 178 -26.91 10.64 14.56
N LEU A 179 -27.49 9.73 13.78
CA LEU A 179 -28.95 9.64 13.62
C LEU A 179 -29.64 9.27 14.94
N ALA A 180 -29.05 8.37 15.73
CA ALA A 180 -29.59 8.03 17.04
C ALA A 180 -29.58 9.23 18.00
N ALA A 181 -28.48 10.00 18.03
CA ALA A 181 -28.36 11.20 18.85
C ALA A 181 -29.36 12.27 18.41
N GLU A 182 -29.43 12.59 17.11
CA GLU A 182 -30.34 13.60 16.58
C GLU A 182 -31.81 13.23 16.81
N ARG A 183 -32.19 11.96 16.61
CA ARG A 183 -33.56 11.49 16.81
C ARG A 183 -34.02 11.65 18.25
N GLU A 184 -33.22 11.22 19.22
CA GLU A 184 -33.62 11.29 20.64
C GLU A 184 -33.49 12.71 21.21
N ILE A 185 -32.55 13.53 20.72
CA ILE A 185 -32.52 14.97 21.03
C ILE A 185 -33.80 15.64 20.52
N ALA A 186 -34.21 15.38 19.27
CA ALA A 186 -35.42 15.95 18.69
C ALA A 186 -36.66 15.56 19.49
N ARG A 187 -36.82 14.28 19.85
CA ARG A 187 -37.91 13.80 20.72
C ARG A 187 -37.92 14.49 22.08
N SER A 188 -36.75 14.64 22.69
CA SER A 188 -36.62 15.31 23.99
C SER A 188 -36.96 16.80 23.93
N LEU A 189 -36.64 17.49 22.84
CA LEU A 189 -36.90 18.93 22.68
C LEU A 189 -38.34 19.23 22.25
N ILE A 190 -38.93 18.37 21.40
CA ILE A 190 -40.32 18.48 20.95
C ILE A 190 -41.30 18.06 22.05
N GLY A 191 -40.91 17.12 22.91
CA GLY A 191 -41.77 16.56 23.96
C GLY A 191 -42.69 15.45 23.48
N ASP A 192 -42.51 14.95 22.25
CA ASP A 192 -43.26 13.82 21.68
C ASP A 192 -42.34 12.59 21.53
N PRO A 193 -42.55 11.50 22.30
CA PRO A 193 -41.76 10.28 22.17
C PRO A 193 -42.01 9.52 20.86
N ASN A 194 -43.14 9.77 20.20
CA ASN A 194 -43.54 9.08 18.97
C ASN A 194 -43.12 9.81 17.69
N PHE A 195 -42.42 10.95 17.82
CA PHE A 195 -41.87 11.64 16.66
C PHE A 195 -40.98 10.70 15.84
N SER A 196 -41.34 10.52 14.56
CA SER A 196 -40.66 9.62 13.63
C SER A 196 -40.01 10.41 12.51
N TRP A 197 -38.74 10.11 12.26
CA TRP A 197 -37.95 10.73 11.20
C TRP A 197 -37.13 9.64 10.51
N ILE A 198 -37.36 9.46 9.21
CA ILE A 198 -36.70 8.45 8.39
C ILE A 198 -35.66 9.15 7.51
N VAL A 199 -34.40 8.72 7.64
CA VAL A 199 -33.30 9.23 6.82
C VAL A 199 -32.84 8.11 5.89
N GLY A 200 -32.94 8.36 4.59
CA GLY A 200 -32.39 7.49 3.55
C GLY A 200 -31.06 8.04 3.05
N LEU A 201 -29.97 7.28 3.20
CA LEU A 201 -28.69 7.63 2.58
C LEU A 201 -28.42 6.71 1.41
N LYS A 202 -27.97 7.30 0.31
CA LYS A 202 -27.60 6.60 -0.91
C LYS A 202 -26.16 6.99 -1.25
N GLU A 203 -25.33 5.98 -1.50
CA GLU A 203 -23.98 6.21 -2.00
C GLU A 203 -24.03 6.81 -3.41
N PHE A 204 -22.99 7.51 -3.83
CA PHE A 204 -22.91 7.97 -5.23
C PHE A 204 -22.67 6.78 -6.15
N ALA A 205 -23.29 6.80 -7.34
CA ALA A 205 -22.97 5.82 -8.38
C ALA A 205 -21.47 5.93 -8.73
N HIS A 206 -20.78 4.79 -8.77
CA HIS A 206 -19.36 4.75 -9.05
C HIS A 206 -19.02 3.58 -9.99
N PRO A 207 -18.03 3.76 -10.89
CA PRO A 207 -17.54 2.66 -11.69
C PRO A 207 -16.87 1.60 -10.80
N ARG A 208 -16.58 0.43 -11.36
CA ARG A 208 -15.76 -0.59 -10.69
C ARG A 208 -14.41 0.03 -10.30
N MET A 209 -14.23 0.30 -9.00
CA MET A 209 -12.94 0.72 -8.46
C MET A 209 -12.09 -0.51 -8.21
N GLU A 210 -11.04 -0.68 -9.00
CA GLU A 210 -9.97 -1.60 -8.65
C GLU A 210 -9.11 -0.90 -7.59
N PHE A 211 -9.26 -1.27 -6.31
CA PHE A 211 -8.36 -0.78 -5.26
C PHE A 211 -7.00 -1.45 -5.43
N SER A 212 -6.21 -0.91 -6.35
CA SER A 212 -4.82 -1.25 -6.58
C SER A 212 -3.88 -0.48 -5.66
N SER A 213 -4.34 0.50 -4.86
CA SER A 213 -3.45 1.43 -4.14
C SER A 213 -2.37 0.79 -3.26
N SER A 214 -2.64 -0.39 -2.68
CA SER A 214 -1.60 -1.12 -1.92
C SER A 214 -0.66 -1.94 -2.82
N LEU A 215 -1.16 -2.44 -3.96
CA LEU A 215 -0.37 -3.17 -4.96
C LEU A 215 0.48 -2.23 -5.83
N ASP A 216 -0.08 -1.09 -6.22
CA ASP A 216 0.61 -0.07 -7.01
C ASP A 216 1.82 0.49 -6.26
N ALA A 217 1.72 0.58 -4.93
CA ALA A 217 2.86 0.92 -4.07
C ALA A 217 3.93 -0.19 -4.03
N MET A 218 3.56 -1.45 -4.28
CA MET A 218 4.49 -2.59 -4.33
C MET A 218 5.14 -2.77 -5.70
N ILE A 219 4.57 -2.23 -6.78
CA ILE A 219 5.12 -2.40 -8.13
C ILE A 219 6.56 -1.85 -8.24
N PRO A 220 6.86 -0.59 -7.85
CA PRO A 220 8.22 -0.04 -7.94
C PRO A 220 9.30 -0.85 -7.21
N PRO A 221 9.14 -1.25 -5.93
CA PRO A 221 10.19 -1.99 -5.23
C PRO A 221 10.45 -3.40 -5.80
N PHE A 222 9.44 -4.06 -6.38
CA PHE A 222 9.65 -5.36 -7.05
C PHE A 222 10.44 -5.22 -8.34
N PHE A 223 10.14 -4.21 -9.18
CA PHE A 223 10.94 -3.93 -10.38
C PHE A 223 12.36 -3.46 -10.03
N LEU A 224 12.52 -2.69 -8.95
CA LEU A 224 13.83 -2.34 -8.41
C LEU A 224 14.61 -3.60 -8.03
N ALA A 225 14.02 -4.48 -7.21
CA ALA A 225 14.66 -5.72 -6.78
C ALA A 225 15.05 -6.61 -7.97
N ALA A 226 14.19 -6.72 -8.98
CA ALA A 226 14.46 -7.46 -10.20
C ALA A 226 15.73 -6.98 -10.92
N VAL A 227 15.88 -5.66 -11.03
CA VAL A 227 16.98 -5.02 -11.74
C VAL A 227 18.28 -5.06 -10.92
N MET A 228 18.20 -4.99 -9.60
CA MET A 228 19.38 -5.00 -8.71
C MET A 228 20.23 -6.26 -8.80
N PHE A 229 19.65 -7.41 -9.19
CA PHE A 229 20.43 -8.65 -9.34
C PHE A 229 21.54 -8.49 -10.38
N GLY A 230 21.32 -7.74 -11.46
CA GLY A 230 22.36 -7.48 -12.46
C GLY A 230 23.56 -6.77 -11.85
N PHE A 231 23.32 -5.68 -11.12
CA PHE A 231 24.35 -4.93 -10.42
C PHE A 231 25.14 -5.79 -9.41
N VAL A 232 24.45 -6.62 -8.61
CA VAL A 232 25.10 -7.46 -7.59
C VAL A 232 26.10 -8.43 -8.22
N PHE A 233 25.73 -9.11 -9.31
CA PHE A 233 26.64 -10.05 -9.99
C PHE A 233 27.79 -9.33 -10.70
N GLN A 234 27.53 -8.18 -11.32
CA GLN A 234 28.55 -7.34 -11.95
C GLN A 234 29.61 -6.88 -10.93
N MET A 235 29.16 -6.32 -9.81
CA MET A 235 30.04 -5.90 -8.71
C MET A 235 30.84 -7.07 -8.14
N GLY A 236 30.19 -8.23 -7.95
CA GLY A 236 30.88 -9.46 -7.53
C GLY A 236 32.01 -9.84 -8.49
N SER A 237 31.78 -9.79 -9.80
CA SER A 237 32.83 -10.11 -10.78
C SER A 237 34.03 -9.14 -10.70
N LEU A 238 33.76 -7.83 -10.56
CA LEU A 238 34.78 -6.80 -10.49
C LEU A 238 35.59 -6.90 -9.19
N VAL A 239 34.93 -7.18 -8.07
CA VAL A 239 35.58 -7.42 -6.77
C VAL A 239 36.45 -8.67 -6.84
N THR A 240 35.97 -9.79 -7.41
CA THR A 240 36.80 -11.00 -7.55
C THR A 240 38.03 -10.77 -8.41
N GLU A 241 37.95 -9.95 -9.45
CA GLU A 241 39.11 -9.60 -10.28
C GLU A 241 40.12 -8.72 -9.53
N LYS A 242 39.63 -7.84 -8.64
CA LYS A 242 40.47 -7.03 -7.74
C LYS A 242 41.11 -7.85 -6.63
N GLU A 243 40.36 -8.73 -5.96
CA GLU A 243 40.86 -9.58 -4.87
C GLU A 243 41.97 -10.51 -5.33
N LEU A 244 41.80 -11.12 -6.52
CA LEU A 244 42.81 -11.99 -7.14
C LEU A 244 43.96 -11.20 -7.78
N LYS A 245 43.96 -9.87 -7.68
CA LYS A 245 44.94 -8.95 -8.28
C LYS A 245 45.12 -9.15 -9.79
N LEU A 246 44.13 -9.72 -10.47
CA LEU A 246 44.19 -10.02 -11.91
C LEU A 246 44.31 -8.72 -12.72
N ARG A 247 43.62 -7.66 -12.29
CA ARG A 247 43.75 -6.34 -12.91
C ARG A 247 45.19 -5.81 -12.85
N GLN A 248 45.84 -5.89 -11.69
CA GLN A 248 47.22 -5.42 -11.51
C GLN A 248 48.20 -6.27 -12.35
N ALA A 249 48.01 -7.59 -12.39
CA ALA A 249 48.82 -8.47 -13.20
C ALA A 249 48.72 -8.14 -14.70
N MET A 250 47.52 -7.85 -15.22
CA MET A 250 47.33 -7.45 -16.61
C MET A 250 47.99 -6.11 -16.94
N THR A 251 47.90 -5.12 -16.05
CA THR A 251 48.59 -3.83 -16.24
C THR A 251 50.11 -4.01 -16.26
N MET A 252 50.68 -4.85 -15.39
CA MET A 252 52.12 -5.17 -15.38
C MET A 252 52.58 -5.89 -16.66
N MET A 253 51.69 -6.63 -17.32
CA MET A 253 51.94 -7.27 -18.62
C MET A 253 51.87 -6.29 -19.81
N GLY A 254 51.57 -5.00 -19.58
CA GLY A 254 51.51 -3.98 -20.63
C GLY A 254 50.13 -3.85 -21.30
N LEU A 255 49.06 -4.29 -20.64
CA LEU A 255 47.70 -4.05 -21.10
C LEU A 255 47.34 -2.56 -20.94
N TYR A 256 46.75 -1.95 -21.98
CA TYR A 256 46.22 -0.59 -21.87
C TYR A 256 44.99 -0.54 -20.95
N ASP A 257 44.99 0.38 -19.98
CA ASP A 257 43.85 0.60 -19.09
C ASP A 257 42.58 1.00 -19.85
N SER A 258 42.73 1.75 -20.95
CA SER A 258 41.61 2.13 -21.81
C SER A 258 40.96 0.93 -22.48
N ALA A 259 41.74 -0.07 -22.91
CA ALA A 259 41.22 -1.31 -23.50
C ALA A 259 40.42 -2.13 -22.47
N TYR A 260 40.85 -2.14 -21.21
CA TYR A 260 40.12 -2.76 -20.10
C TYR A 260 38.76 -2.11 -19.86
N TRP A 261 38.74 -0.80 -19.62
CA TRP A 261 37.51 -0.10 -19.30
C TRP A 261 36.51 -0.09 -20.47
N LEU A 262 37.00 0.04 -21.71
CA LEU A 262 36.14 -0.07 -22.90
C LEU A 262 35.54 -1.46 -23.03
N SER A 263 36.34 -2.52 -22.86
CA SER A 263 35.84 -3.90 -22.90
C SER A 263 34.85 -4.21 -21.78
N TRP A 264 35.03 -3.62 -20.61
CA TRP A 264 34.10 -3.76 -19.51
C TRP A 264 32.79 -3.00 -19.81
N LEU A 265 32.88 -1.73 -20.18
CA LEU A 265 31.71 -0.89 -20.49
C LEU A 265 30.87 -1.47 -21.63
N THR A 266 31.49 -1.96 -22.71
CA THR A 266 30.75 -2.56 -23.83
C THR A 266 30.08 -3.87 -23.44
N TRP A 267 30.75 -4.69 -22.64
CA TRP A 267 30.18 -5.94 -22.13
C TRP A 267 28.98 -5.68 -21.22
N GLU A 268 29.12 -4.74 -20.28
CA GLU A 268 28.02 -4.35 -19.39
C GLU A 268 26.87 -3.69 -20.12
N GLY A 269 27.16 -2.82 -21.10
CA GLY A 269 26.14 -2.21 -21.96
C GLY A 269 25.30 -3.25 -22.71
N ILE A 270 25.92 -4.34 -23.19
CA ILE A 270 25.20 -5.43 -23.87
C ILE A 270 24.29 -6.17 -22.88
N LEU A 271 24.79 -6.52 -21.70
CA LEU A 271 24.02 -7.23 -20.69
C LEU A 271 22.83 -6.40 -20.15
N THR A 272 23.03 -5.09 -19.93
CA THR A 272 21.96 -4.18 -19.50
C THR A 272 20.92 -3.97 -20.59
N THR A 273 21.33 -3.86 -21.85
CA THR A 273 20.40 -3.79 -23.01
C THR A 273 19.54 -5.03 -23.11
N LEU A 274 20.14 -6.23 -22.96
CA LEU A 274 19.41 -7.49 -22.99
C LEU A 274 18.46 -7.63 -21.79
N SER A 275 18.92 -7.28 -20.59
CA SER A 275 18.12 -7.38 -19.37
C SER A 275 16.95 -6.38 -19.35
N SER A 276 17.15 -5.14 -19.79
CA SER A 276 16.08 -4.15 -19.91
C SER A 276 15.03 -4.59 -20.93
N LEU A 277 15.46 -5.13 -22.09
CA LEU A 277 14.56 -5.66 -23.10
C LEU A 277 13.73 -6.85 -22.57
N LEU A 278 14.38 -7.78 -21.87
CA LEU A 278 13.70 -8.91 -21.22
C LEU A 278 12.69 -8.44 -20.15
N THR A 279 13.04 -7.44 -19.35
CA THR A 279 12.14 -6.86 -18.33
C THR A 279 10.86 -6.32 -18.98
N VAL A 280 11.01 -5.59 -20.10
CA VAL A 280 9.87 -5.05 -20.85
C VAL A 280 9.05 -6.16 -21.51
N LEU A 281 9.71 -7.15 -22.12
CA LEU A 281 9.03 -8.32 -22.71
C LEU A 281 8.23 -9.11 -21.68
N PHE A 282 8.80 -9.39 -20.51
CA PHE A 282 8.10 -10.09 -19.43
C PHE A 282 6.94 -9.23 -18.88
N GLY A 283 7.14 -7.93 -18.72
CA GLY A 283 6.07 -7.00 -18.33
C GLY A 283 4.88 -7.02 -19.29
N MET A 284 5.15 -7.05 -20.61
CA MET A 284 4.12 -7.19 -21.64
C MET A 284 3.48 -8.59 -21.64
N LEU A 285 4.27 -9.65 -21.44
CA LEU A 285 3.79 -11.03 -21.38
C LEU A 285 2.74 -11.24 -20.28
N PHE A 286 2.93 -10.62 -19.11
CA PHE A 286 1.98 -10.67 -17.99
C PHE A 286 0.88 -9.58 -18.04
N ARG A 287 0.83 -8.78 -19.12
CA ARG A 287 -0.18 -7.74 -19.38
C ARG A 287 -0.33 -6.69 -18.27
N PHE A 288 0.80 -6.20 -17.75
CA PHE A 288 0.77 -5.06 -16.83
C PHE A 288 0.41 -3.76 -17.57
N ASP A 289 -0.51 -2.98 -17.01
CA ASP A 289 -0.99 -1.72 -17.58
C ASP A 289 0.14 -0.71 -17.88
N ILE A 290 1.19 -0.69 -17.05
CA ILE A 290 2.35 0.18 -17.24
C ILE A 290 3.05 -0.10 -18.57
N PHE A 291 3.11 -1.36 -19.01
CA PHE A 291 3.79 -1.75 -20.24
C PHE A 291 2.87 -1.71 -21.47
N LEU A 292 1.55 -1.85 -21.28
CA LEU A 292 0.58 -1.85 -22.38
C LEU A 292 0.07 -0.45 -22.73
N LYS A 293 -0.08 0.44 -21.75
CA LYS A 293 -0.62 1.80 -21.96
C LYS A 293 0.44 2.83 -22.32
N ASN A 294 1.71 2.56 -22.01
CA ASN A 294 2.82 3.46 -22.32
C ASN A 294 3.57 3.02 -23.57
N SER A 295 4.29 3.95 -24.20
CA SER A 295 5.10 3.62 -25.37
C SER A 295 6.28 2.72 -24.99
N PHE A 296 6.53 1.69 -25.81
CA PHE A 296 7.62 0.73 -25.60
C PHE A 296 8.99 1.42 -25.44
N ALA A 297 9.27 2.42 -26.28
CA ALA A 297 10.56 3.12 -26.28
C ALA A 297 10.84 3.85 -24.95
N VAL A 298 9.83 4.51 -24.38
CA VAL A 298 9.97 5.23 -23.10
C VAL A 298 10.22 4.26 -21.96
N VAL A 299 9.47 3.16 -21.89
CA VAL A 299 9.63 2.16 -20.83
C VAL A 299 10.98 1.43 -20.96
N PHE A 300 11.39 1.09 -22.18
CA PHE A 300 12.71 0.53 -22.44
C PHE A 300 13.83 1.49 -22.01
N LEU A 301 13.78 2.76 -22.44
CA LEU A 301 14.78 3.76 -22.07
C LEU A 301 14.84 3.97 -20.56
N LEU A 302 13.70 3.97 -19.87
CA LEU A 302 13.64 4.09 -18.42
C LEU A 302 14.45 2.97 -17.74
N PHE A 303 14.15 1.71 -18.04
CA PHE A 303 14.85 0.59 -17.42
C PHE A 303 16.31 0.49 -17.87
N PHE A 304 16.61 0.83 -19.12
CA PHE A 304 17.96 0.84 -19.66
C PHE A 304 18.85 1.89 -18.97
N LEU A 305 18.40 3.15 -18.93
CA LEU A 305 19.13 4.24 -18.27
C LEU A 305 19.28 3.99 -16.78
N PHE A 306 18.25 3.42 -16.15
CA PHE A 306 18.30 3.05 -14.74
C PHE A 306 19.35 1.97 -14.45
N GLN A 307 19.40 0.93 -15.29
CA GLN A 307 20.41 -0.13 -15.18
C GLN A 307 21.82 0.38 -15.44
N ILE A 308 22.00 1.23 -16.44
CA ILE A 308 23.29 1.86 -16.72
C ILE A 308 23.73 2.74 -15.55
N ASN A 309 22.82 3.51 -14.96
CA ASN A 309 23.14 4.37 -13.83
C ASN A 309 23.60 3.59 -12.60
N MET A 310 23.03 2.41 -12.33
CA MET A 310 23.55 1.54 -11.26
C MET A 310 24.87 0.88 -11.62
N GLY A 311 25.09 0.58 -12.90
CA GLY A 311 26.25 -0.18 -13.36
C GLY A 311 27.54 0.63 -13.51
N ILE A 312 27.44 1.95 -13.72
CA ILE A 312 28.56 2.90 -13.82
C ILE A 312 28.95 3.39 -12.42
#